data_AF-S3YB67-F1
#
_entry.id   AF-S3YB67-F1
#
_cell.length_a   1.000
_cell.length_b   1.000
_cell.length_c   1.000
_cell.angle_alpha   90.00
_cell.angle_beta   90.00
_cell.angle_gamma   90.00
#
_symmetry.space_group_name_H-M   'P 1'
#
loop_
_entity.id
_entity.type
_entity.pdbx_description
1 polymer ?
#
loop_
_entity_poly.entity_id
_entity_poly.type
_entity_poly.pdbx_seq_one_letter_code
_entity_poly.pdbx_strand_id
1 'polypeptide(L)'
;MTLQAFEDDARRELTLVEFSSLLPEGEGEGSWQERALCAQTDPEAFFPEKGGSTREAKKVCVSCEVRAECLEYALANDERFGIWGGLSERERRKLKKRAI
;
A
#
# COMPACT_ATOMS: atom_id res chain seq x y z
N MET A 1 -28.48 -12.94 52.48
CA MET A 1 -28.71 -12.36 51.14
C MET A 1 -27.47 -11.60 50.76
N THR A 2 -26.63 -12.25 49.97
CA THR A 2 -25.31 -11.83 49.52
C THR A 2 -25.48 -10.81 48.40
N LEU A 3 -25.25 -9.53 48.68
CA LEU A 3 -25.05 -8.52 47.66
C LEU A 3 -23.55 -8.52 47.31
N GLN A 4 -23.23 -9.41 46.37
CA GLN A 4 -22.21 -9.32 45.34
C GLN A 4 -21.16 -8.21 45.49
N ALA A 5 -20.06 -8.57 46.15
CA ALA A 5 -18.73 -8.07 45.78
C ALA A 5 -18.38 -8.66 44.40
N PHE A 6 -18.50 -7.86 43.35
CA PHE A 6 -18.04 -8.18 41.98
C PHE A 6 -17.37 -6.95 41.36
N GLU A 7 -16.59 -6.21 42.16
CA GLU A 7 -15.70 -5.14 41.71
C GLU A 7 -14.24 -5.45 42.06
N ASP A 8 -13.91 -6.75 42.09
CA ASP A 8 -12.54 -7.24 42.14
C ASP A 8 -12.17 -7.86 40.78
N ASP A 9 -10.96 -7.54 40.34
CA ASP A 9 -10.16 -8.31 39.40
C ASP A 9 -10.26 -8.01 37.88
N ALA A 10 -10.02 -6.76 37.50
CA ALA A 10 -9.59 -6.45 36.11
C ALA A 10 -8.47 -5.38 36.03
N ARG A 11 -7.73 -5.16 37.13
CA ARG A 11 -6.59 -4.20 37.17
C ARG A 11 -5.30 -4.80 37.74
N ARG A 12 -5.16 -6.13 37.74
CA ARG A 12 -3.91 -6.81 38.14
C ARG A 12 -3.37 -7.61 36.95
N GLU A 13 -2.12 -7.26 36.60
CA GLU A 13 -1.21 -8.06 35.76
C GLU A 13 -1.60 -8.30 34.29
N LEU A 14 -1.68 -7.24 33.50
CA LEU A 14 -1.17 -7.37 32.14
C LEU A 14 0.36 -7.37 32.24
N THR A 15 0.94 -8.56 32.33
CA THR A 15 2.40 -8.68 32.23
C THR A 15 2.82 -8.23 30.84
N LEU A 16 3.99 -7.59 30.74
CA LEU A 16 4.57 -7.10 29.47
C LEU A 16 4.66 -8.22 28.41
N VAL A 17 4.68 -9.48 28.87
CA VAL A 17 4.71 -10.71 28.06
C VAL A 17 3.35 -11.06 27.43
N GLU A 18 2.21 -10.72 28.05
CA GLU A 18 0.88 -10.91 27.45
C GLU A 18 0.53 -9.83 26.41
N PHE A 19 1.01 -8.60 26.63
CA PHE A 19 0.87 -7.54 25.63
C PHE A 19 1.70 -7.84 24.37
N SER A 20 2.90 -8.41 24.56
CA SER A 20 3.79 -8.82 23.47
C SER A 20 3.19 -9.92 22.57
N SER A 21 2.33 -10.78 23.10
CA SER A 21 1.72 -11.89 22.36
C SER A 21 0.40 -11.54 21.67
N LEU A 22 -0.11 -10.32 21.87
CA LEU A 22 -1.25 -9.74 21.15
C LEU A 22 -0.83 -8.84 19.98
N LEU A 23 0.47 -8.54 19.86
CA LEU A 23 0.99 -7.91 18.66
C LEU A 23 1.13 -9.00 17.59
N PRO A 24 0.44 -8.90 16.44
CA PRO A 24 0.65 -9.87 15.38
C PRO A 24 2.14 -9.85 15.03
N GLU A 25 2.82 -10.99 15.17
CA GLU A 25 4.18 -11.23 14.66
C GLU A 25 4.13 -11.25 13.13
N GLY A 26 3.84 -10.09 12.58
CA GLY A 26 3.49 -9.83 11.19
C GLY A 26 3.79 -8.39 10.81
N GLU A 27 4.73 -7.73 11.48
CA GLU A 27 5.45 -6.58 10.91
C GLU A 27 6.51 -7.12 9.93
N GLY A 28 6.06 -7.98 9.01
CA GLY A 28 6.87 -8.54 7.94
C GLY A 28 6.89 -7.54 6.79
N GLU A 29 7.90 -6.67 6.79
CA GLU A 29 8.18 -5.64 5.78
C GLU A 29 7.07 -4.57 5.67
N GLY A 30 7.45 -3.30 5.77
CA GLY A 30 6.53 -2.16 5.66
C GLY A 30 5.68 -2.18 4.38
N SER A 31 4.68 -1.30 4.31
CA SER A 31 3.77 -1.25 3.17
C SER A 31 4.54 -1.17 1.85
N TRP A 32 4.08 -1.82 0.77
CA TRP A 32 4.81 -1.83 -0.50
C TRP A 32 5.11 -0.41 -1.02
N GLN A 33 4.27 0.56 -0.63
CA GLN A 33 4.45 1.97 -0.90
C GLN A 33 5.77 2.53 -0.32
N GLU A 34 6.19 2.07 0.85
CA GLU A 34 7.45 2.50 1.50
C GLU A 34 8.69 2.03 0.73
N ARG A 35 8.57 0.91 0.01
CA ARG A 35 9.64 0.36 -0.84
C ARG A 35 9.59 0.87 -2.29
N ALA A 36 8.61 1.72 -2.61
CA ALA A 36 8.44 2.21 -3.98
C ALA A 36 9.55 3.19 -4.38
N LEU A 37 10.32 2.84 -5.43
CA LEU A 37 11.41 3.66 -5.94
C LEU A 37 10.97 5.07 -6.37
N CYS A 38 9.71 5.24 -6.78
CA CYS A 38 9.17 6.54 -7.20
C CYS A 38 9.19 7.60 -6.10
N ALA A 39 9.13 7.20 -4.81
CA ALA A 39 9.23 8.12 -3.68
C ALA A 39 10.60 8.84 -3.60
N GLN A 40 11.62 8.31 -4.28
CA GLN A 40 12.98 8.86 -4.34
C GLN A 40 13.23 9.67 -5.62
N THR A 41 12.18 9.96 -6.40
CA THR A 41 12.28 10.64 -7.70
C THR A 41 11.31 11.83 -7.75
N ASP A 42 11.35 12.59 -8.84
CA ASP A 42 10.44 13.71 -9.04
C ASP A 42 8.97 13.21 -9.19
N PRO A 43 8.05 13.59 -8.29
CA PRO A 43 6.65 13.18 -8.36
C PRO A 43 5.92 13.73 -9.60
N GLU A 44 6.33 14.88 -10.15
CA GLU A 44 5.66 15.46 -11.33
C GLU A 44 5.77 14.56 -12.56
N ALA A 45 6.86 13.79 -12.67
CA ALA A 45 7.05 12.82 -13.75
C ALA A 45 5.97 11.72 -13.77
N PHE A 46 5.40 11.39 -12.60
CA PHE A 46 4.37 10.35 -12.45
C PHE A 46 2.96 10.88 -12.66
N PHE A 47 2.76 12.19 -12.58
CA PHE A 47 1.47 12.86 -12.79
C PHE A 47 1.58 13.93 -13.89
N PRO A 48 1.92 13.53 -15.14
CA PRO A 48 2.11 14.49 -16.22
C PRO A 48 0.79 15.18 -16.59
N GLU A 49 0.87 16.47 -16.91
CA GLU A 49 -0.23 17.21 -17.52
C GLU A 49 -0.63 16.64 -18.88
N LYS A 50 -1.74 17.13 -19.45
CA LYS A 50 -2.22 16.71 -20.77
C LYS A 50 -1.13 16.93 -21.83
N GLY A 51 -0.64 15.85 -22.41
CA GLY A 51 0.42 15.89 -23.43
C GLY A 51 1.85 15.81 -22.88
N GLY A 52 2.00 15.77 -21.56
CA GLY A 52 3.30 15.56 -20.90
C GLY A 52 3.90 14.19 -21.18
N SER A 53 5.23 14.10 -21.04
CA SER A 53 5.96 12.86 -21.28
C SER A 53 5.73 11.85 -20.17
N THR A 54 5.45 10.60 -20.55
CA THR A 54 5.37 9.46 -19.61
C THR A 54 6.67 8.64 -19.56
N ARG A 55 7.67 9.03 -20.36
CA ARG A 55 8.86 8.22 -20.59
C ARG A 55 9.71 8.07 -19.34
N GLU A 56 9.86 9.14 -18.56
CA GLU A 56 10.75 9.14 -17.41
C GLU A 56 10.20 8.29 -16.27
N ALA A 57 8.94 8.53 -15.86
CA ALA A 57 8.27 7.68 -14.87
C ALA A 57 8.28 6.19 -15.26
N LYS A 58 8.08 5.87 -16.55
CA LYS A 58 8.14 4.48 -17.01
C LYS A 58 9.51 3.84 -16.82
N LYS A 59 10.62 4.57 -17.02
CA LYS A 59 11.97 4.05 -16.77
C LYS A 59 12.15 3.72 -15.30
N VAL A 60 11.75 4.63 -14.40
CA VAL A 60 11.82 4.42 -12.95
C VAL A 60 11.00 3.19 -12.55
N CYS A 61 9.80 3.02 -13.11
CA CYS A 61 9.00 1.83 -12.83
C CYS A 61 9.68 0.53 -13.25
N VAL A 62 10.48 0.49 -14.31
CA VAL A 62 11.15 -0.75 -14.77
C VAL A 62 12.13 -1.29 -13.72
N SER A 63 12.79 -0.42 -12.96
CA SER A 63 13.71 -0.79 -11.89
C SER A 63 13.05 -0.88 -10.50
N CYS A 64 11.74 -0.64 -10.40
CA CYS A 64 11.03 -0.67 -9.13
C CYS A 64 10.64 -2.11 -8.76
N GLU A 65 11.05 -2.59 -7.59
CA GLU A 65 10.77 -3.94 -7.11
C GLU A 65 9.26 -4.17 -6.86
N VAL A 66 8.55 -3.18 -6.34
CA VAL A 66 7.11 -3.25 -6.02
C VAL A 66 6.19 -2.95 -7.21
N ARG A 67 6.72 -3.05 -8.44
CA ARG A 67 5.97 -2.68 -9.65
C ARG A 67 4.70 -3.51 -9.82
N ALA A 68 4.74 -4.79 -9.46
CA ALA A 68 3.61 -5.70 -9.59
C ALA A 68 2.48 -5.33 -8.61
N GLU A 69 2.79 -5.19 -7.32
CA GLU A 69 1.82 -4.79 -6.30
C GLU A 69 1.23 -3.40 -6.60
N CYS A 70 2.06 -2.46 -7.05
CA CYS A 70 1.62 -1.13 -7.48
C CYS A 70 0.61 -1.18 -8.64
N LEU A 71 0.85 -2.04 -9.63
CA LEU A 71 -0.07 -2.19 -10.75
C LEU A 71 -1.39 -2.83 -10.30
N GLU A 72 -1.32 -3.89 -9.52
CA GLU A 72 -2.49 -4.58 -8.99
C GLU A 72 -3.37 -3.62 -8.17
N TYR A 73 -2.75 -2.85 -7.26
CA TYR A 73 -3.43 -1.82 -6.50
C TYR A 73 -4.15 -0.82 -7.42
N ALA A 74 -3.47 -0.30 -8.44
CA ALA A 74 -4.06 0.67 -9.36
C ALA A 74 -5.22 0.09 -10.19
N LEU A 75 -5.18 -1.21 -10.51
CA LEU A 75 -6.28 -1.88 -11.20
C LEU A 75 -7.47 -2.12 -10.27
N ALA A 76 -7.22 -2.58 -9.05
CA ALA A 76 -8.24 -2.86 -8.04
C ALA A 76 -8.99 -1.59 -7.59
N ASN A 77 -8.27 -0.48 -7.41
CA ASN A 77 -8.83 0.79 -6.94
C ASN A 77 -9.30 1.72 -8.08
N ASP A 78 -9.20 1.26 -9.34
CA ASP A 78 -9.50 2.06 -10.53
C ASP A 78 -8.80 3.43 -10.54
N GLU A 79 -7.51 3.43 -10.21
CA GLU A 79 -6.72 4.67 -10.17
C GLU A 79 -6.74 5.36 -11.53
N ARG A 80 -7.22 6.61 -11.55
CA ARG A 80 -7.59 7.32 -12.79
C ARG A 80 -6.49 8.20 -13.34
N PHE A 81 -5.53 8.59 -12.52
CA PHE A 81 -4.48 9.53 -12.90
C PHE A 81 -3.10 8.90 -12.75
N GLY A 82 -2.13 9.51 -13.41
CA GLY A 82 -0.72 9.18 -13.28
C GLY A 82 -0.29 7.80 -13.82
N ILE A 83 1.00 7.54 -13.62
CA ILE A 83 1.71 6.32 -13.99
C ILE A 83 1.77 5.38 -12.79
N TRP A 84 1.20 4.19 -12.94
CA TRP A 84 1.16 3.15 -11.91
C TRP A 84 1.69 1.85 -12.50
N GLY A 85 2.62 1.19 -11.81
CA GLY A 85 3.20 -0.07 -12.28
C GLY A 85 3.87 -0.01 -13.67
N GLY A 86 4.30 1.20 -14.08
CA GLY A 86 4.84 1.45 -15.43
C GLY A 86 3.81 1.65 -16.54
N LEU A 87 2.53 1.78 -16.19
CA LEU A 87 1.44 1.98 -17.15
C LEU A 87 0.71 3.29 -16.89
N SER A 88 0.39 4.01 -17.96
CA SER A 88 -0.55 5.14 -17.93
C SER A 88 -1.99 4.68 -17.75
N GLU A 89 -2.88 5.58 -17.33
CA GLU A 89 -4.34 5.35 -17.26
C GLU A 89 -4.87 4.69 -18.55
N ARG A 90 -4.50 5.25 -19.71
CA ARG A 90 -4.94 4.74 -21.02
C ARG A 90 -4.47 3.31 -21.27
N GLU A 91 -3.27 2.96 -20.82
CA GLU A 91 -2.72 1.61 -20.95
C GLU A 91 -3.39 0.64 -19.96
N ARG A 92 -3.62 1.04 -18.71
CA ARG A 92 -4.37 0.25 -17.72
C ARG A 92 -5.79 -0.05 -18.20
N ARG A 93 -6.48 0.93 -18.80
CA ARG A 93 -7.79 0.73 -19.42
C ARG A 93 -7.77 -0.29 -20.56
N LYS A 94 -6.73 -0.26 -21.40
CA LYS A 94 -6.55 -1.25 -22.47
C LYS A 94 -6.27 -2.64 -21.90
N LEU A 95 -5.51 -2.73 -20.81
CA LEU A 95 -5.20 -3.98 -20.13
C LEU A 95 -6.48 -4.60 -19.55
N LYS A 96 -7.28 -3.84 -18.79
CA LYS A 96 -8.57 -4.31 -18.25
C LYS A 96 -9.49 -4.84 -19.36
N LYS A 97 -9.57 -4.17 -20.50
CA LYS A 97 -10.39 -4.59 -21.65
C LYS A 97 -9.93 -5.87 -22.33
N ARG A 98 -8.66 -6.28 -22.18
CA ARG A 98 -8.12 -7.51 -22.78
C ARG A 98 -8.25 -8.73 -21.87
N ALA A 99 -8.48 -8.49 -20.57
CA ALA A 99 -8.64 -9.55 -19.58
C ALA A 99 -10.10 -10.04 -19.48
N ILE A 100 -11.02 -9.41 -20.23
CA ILE A 100 -12.42 -9.77 -20.41
C ILE A 100 -12.57 -10.34 -21.82
#